data_AF-A0A0F0L8H0-F1
#
_entry.id   AF-A0A0F0L8H0-F1
#
_cell.length_a   1.000
_cell.length_b   1.000
_cell.length_c   1.000
_cell.angle_alpha   90.00
_cell.angle_beta   90.00
_cell.angle_gamma   90.00
#
_symmetry.space_group_name_H-M   'P 1'
#
loop_
_entity.id
_entity.type
_entity.pdbx_description
1 polymer ?
#
loop_
_entity_poly.entity_id
_entity_poly.type
_entity_poly.pdbx_seq_one_letter_code
_entity_poly.pdbx_strand_id
1 'polypeptide(L)'
;MSVIEATAVLHNGIAGAMAAGEERVRRLLLVRRDSYVWLIIIAIAIVIALGLMTAWFVYCRNEGGWPALDMPSWTSGGTWKMYCAS
;
A
#
# COMPACT_ATOMS: atom_id res chain seq x y z
N MET A 1 -10.66 -41.19 39.36
CA MET A 1 -9.98 -40.08 38.66
C MET A 1 -9.36 -39.20 39.72
N SER A 2 -8.04 -39.08 39.74
CA SER A 2 -7.35 -38.36 40.82
C SER A 2 -7.36 -36.85 40.56
N VAL A 3 -7.36 -36.04 41.63
CA VAL A 3 -7.31 -34.57 41.54
C VAL A 3 -6.10 -34.08 40.72
N ILE A 4 -5.04 -34.88 40.68
CA ILE A 4 -3.78 -34.62 39.97
C ILE A 4 -3.95 -34.73 38.45
N GLU A 5 -4.78 -35.66 37.97
CA GLU A 5 -5.09 -35.78 36.53
C GLU A 5 -5.96 -34.61 36.05
N ALA A 6 -6.92 -34.18 36.87
CA ALA A 6 -7.80 -33.07 36.55
C ALA A 6 -7.04 -31.73 36.44
N THR A 7 -6.05 -31.50 37.32
CA THR A 7 -5.22 -30.29 37.26
C THR A 7 -4.26 -30.30 36.08
N ALA A 8 -3.69 -31.45 35.72
CA ALA A 8 -2.81 -31.58 34.55
C ALA A 8 -3.54 -31.29 33.23
N VAL A 9 -4.76 -31.78 33.07
CA VAL A 9 -5.59 -31.50 31.88
C VAL A 9 -5.95 -30.01 31.81
N LEU A 10 -6.29 -29.40 32.94
CA LEU A 10 -6.61 -27.97 33.01
C LEU A 10 -5.38 -27.11 32.65
N HIS A 11 -4.19 -27.46 33.15
CA HIS A 11 -2.95 -26.73 32.87
C HIS A 11 -2.56 -26.80 31.39
N ASN A 12 -2.67 -27.99 30.77
CA ASN A 12 -2.42 -28.17 29.35
C ASN A 12 -3.45 -27.42 28.48
N GLY A 13 -4.72 -27.37 28.91
CA GLY A 13 -5.76 -26.60 28.23
C GLY A 13 -5.49 -25.09 28.24
N ILE A 14 -5.03 -24.54 29.37
CA ILE A 14 -4.70 -23.12 29.49
C ILE A 14 -3.46 -22.77 28.64
N ALA A 15 -2.44 -23.62 28.65
CA ALA A 15 -1.25 -23.44 27.81
C ALA A 15 -1.59 -23.42 26.31
N GLY A 16 -2.45 -24.35 25.86
CA GLY A 16 -2.93 -24.39 24.48
C GLY A 16 -3.76 -23.15 24.10
N ALA A 17 -4.61 -22.66 25.01
CA ALA A 17 -5.41 -21.46 24.78
C ALA A 17 -4.55 -20.18 24.69
N MET A 18 -3.51 -20.08 25.52
CA MET A 18 -2.55 -18.97 25.50
C MET A 18 -1.74 -18.96 24.19
N ALA A 19 -1.24 -20.12 23.75
CA ALA A 19 -0.52 -20.26 22.49
C ALA A 19 -1.41 -19.90 21.28
N ALA A 20 -2.67 -20.36 21.26
CA ALA A 20 -3.64 -19.99 20.22
C ALA A 20 -3.97 -18.49 20.23
N GLY A 21 -4.02 -17.85 21.40
CA GLY A 21 -4.19 -16.41 21.55
C GLY A 21 -3.01 -15.63 20.97
N GLU A 22 -1.79 -16.06 21.28
CA GLU A 22 -0.55 -15.43 20.83
C GLU A 22 -0.41 -15.52 19.30
N GLU A 23 -0.71 -16.67 18.70
CA GLU A 23 -0.73 -16.83 17.24
C GLU A 23 -1.77 -15.91 16.57
N ARG A 24 -2.95 -15.74 17.18
CA ARG A 24 -4.00 -14.85 16.67
C ARG A 24 -3.55 -13.39 16.68
N VAL A 25 -2.97 -12.93 17.79
CA VAL A 25 -2.45 -11.57 17.93
C VAL A 25 -1.30 -11.34 16.95
N ARG A 26 -0.37 -12.28 16.82
CA ARG A 26 0.75 -12.21 15.87
C ARG A 26 0.25 -12.11 14.43
N ARG A 27 -0.76 -12.89 14.05
CA ARG A 27 -1.35 -12.87 12.71
C ARG A 27 -2.04 -11.52 12.42
N LEU A 28 -2.77 -10.97 13.39
CA LEU A 28 -3.41 -9.65 13.28
C LEU A 28 -2.39 -8.51 13.15
N LEU A 29 -1.29 -8.57 13.92
CA LEU A 29 -0.21 -7.59 13.87
C LEU A 29 0.54 -7.62 12.53
N LEU A 30 0.76 -8.80 11.95
CA LEU A 30 1.37 -8.95 10.62
C LEU A 30 0.49 -8.34 9.52
N VAL A 31 -0.80 -8.67 9.48
CA VAL A 31 -1.75 -8.12 8.49
C VAL A 31 -1.84 -6.59 8.59
N ARG A 32 -1.84 -6.05 9.81
CA ARG A 32 -1.91 -4.60 10.03
C ARG A 32 -0.61 -3.89 9.61
N ARG A 33 0.56 -4.48 9.86
CA ARG A 33 1.85 -3.89 9.49
C ARG A 33 2.01 -3.78 7.97
N ASP A 34 1.67 -4.84 7.22
CA ASP A 34 1.75 -4.83 5.76
C ASP A 34 0.85 -3.76 5.15
N SER A 35 -0.37 -3.61 5.69
CA SER A 35 -1.33 -2.61 5.24
C SER A 35 -0.80 -1.17 5.40
N TYR A 36 -0.14 -0.85 6.53
CA TYR A 36 0.44 0.48 6.75
C TYR A 36 1.62 0.78 5.82
N VAL A 37 2.48 -0.21 5.56
CA VAL A 37 3.62 -0.04 4.64
C VAL A 37 3.11 0.34 3.25
N TRP A 38 2.09 -0.36 2.76
CA TRP A 38 1.47 -0.03 1.47
C TRP A 38 0.86 1.36 1.44
N LEU A 39 0.15 1.77 2.50
CA LEU A 39 -0.43 3.12 2.58
C LEU A 39 0.66 4.21 2.51
N ILE A 40 1.79 4.01 3.19
CA ILE A 40 2.92 4.96 3.16
C ILE A 40 3.53 5.02 1.75
N ILE A 41 3.75 3.87 1.11
CA ILE A 41 4.29 3.82 -0.25
C ILE A 41 3.36 4.54 -1.24
N ILE A 42 2.06 4.31 -1.16
CA ILE A 42 1.06 4.99 -2.00
C ILE A 42 1.09 6.50 -1.76
N ALA A 43 1.16 6.95 -0.51
CA ALA A 43 1.25 8.36 -0.19
C ALA A 43 2.50 9.02 -0.79
N ILE A 44 3.67 8.37 -0.68
CA ILE A 44 4.91 8.85 -1.29
C ILE A 44 4.78 8.93 -2.82
N ALA A 45 4.20 7.91 -3.46
CA ALA A 45 3.98 7.89 -4.90
C ALA A 45 3.10 9.07 -5.36
N ILE A 46 2.04 9.39 -4.61
CA ILE A 46 1.17 10.53 -4.89
C ILE A 46 1.93 11.85 -4.79
N VAL A 47 2.74 12.04 -3.74
CA VAL A 47 3.54 13.26 -3.56
C VAL A 47 4.52 13.45 -4.72
N ILE A 48 5.20 12.37 -5.13
CA ILE A 48 6.13 12.41 -6.27
C ILE A 48 5.39 12.75 -7.56
N ALA A 49 4.26 12.09 -7.83
CA ALA A 49 3.47 12.31 -9.04
C ALA A 49 2.98 13.77 -9.14
N LEU A 50 2.45 14.32 -8.06
CA LEU A 50 2.01 15.71 -8.00
C LEU A 50 3.18 16.69 -8.15
N GLY A 51 4.32 16.39 -7.52
CA GLY A 51 5.54 17.19 -7.66
C GLY A 51 6.03 17.26 -9.10
N LEU A 52 6.10 16.12 -9.78
CA LEU A 52 6.51 16.04 -11.20
C LEU A 52 5.51 16.75 -12.12
N MET A 53 4.20 16.54 -11.91
CA MET A 53 3.16 17.22 -12.69
C MET A 53 3.22 18.74 -12.52
N THR A 54 3.44 19.21 -11.29
CA THR A 54 3.56 20.65 -11.00
C THR A 54 4.84 21.23 -11.62
N ALA A 55 5.97 20.53 -11.51
CA ALA A 55 7.22 20.96 -12.13
C ALA A 55 7.10 21.05 -13.66
N TRP A 56 6.48 20.05 -14.29
CA TRP A 56 6.21 20.05 -15.73
C TRP A 56 5.27 21.19 -16.15
N PHE A 57 4.22 21.45 -15.37
CA PHE A 57 3.33 22.59 -15.60
C PHE A 57 4.09 23.92 -15.59
N VAL A 58 4.92 24.15 -14.56
CA VAL A 58 5.73 25.37 -14.44
C VAL A 58 6.70 25.50 -15.61
N TYR A 59 7.34 24.40 -16.02
CA TYR A 59 8.22 24.36 -17.17
C TYR A 59 7.51 24.81 -18.46
N CYS A 60 6.35 24.22 -18.78
CA CYS A 60 5.61 24.60 -19.98
C CYS A 60 5.12 26.06 -19.95
N ARG A 61 4.72 26.56 -18.77
CA ARG A 61 4.30 27.96 -18.61
C ARG A 61 5.46 28.94 -18.83
N ASN A 62 6.67 28.60 -18.38
CA ASN A 62 7.86 29.42 -18.61
C ASN A 62 8.24 29.52 -20.09
N GLU A 63 7.96 28.47 -20.88
CA GLU A 63 8.13 28.48 -22.34
C GLU A 63 6.97 29.16 -23.08
N GLY A 64 5.98 29.70 -22.36
CA GLY A 64 4.82 30.38 -22.94
C GLY A 64 3.68 29.44 -23.37
N GLY A 65 3.81 28.14 -23.15
CA GLY A 65 2.81 27.14 -23.50
C GLY A 65 2.00 26.60 -22.31
N TRP A 66 1.32 25.49 -22.56
CA TRP A 66 0.52 24.72 -21.61
C TRP A 66 0.84 23.22 -21.74
N PRO A 67 0.80 22.44 -20.65
CA PRO A 67 1.01 21.00 -20.72
C PRO A 67 -0.11 20.33 -21.51
N ALA A 68 0.26 19.62 -22.57
CA ALA A 68 -0.64 18.86 -23.42
C ALA A 68 -0.22 17.37 -23.43
N LEU A 69 -1.23 16.51 -23.54
CA LEU A 69 -1.06 15.07 -23.48
C LEU A 69 -1.93 14.44 -24.56
N ASP A 70 -1.28 13.92 -25.59
CA ASP A 70 -1.98 13.29 -26.71
C ASP A 70 -2.11 11.79 -26.49
N MET A 71 -3.36 11.36 -26.52
CA MET A 71 -3.76 9.97 -26.45
C MET A 71 -3.75 9.35 -27.86
N PRO A 72 -3.08 8.20 -28.05
CA PRO A 72 -3.14 7.49 -29.32
C PRO A 72 -4.55 6.92 -29.55
N SER A 73 -4.94 6.78 -30.82
CA SER A 73 -6.20 6.14 -31.18
C SER A 73 -6.21 4.66 -30.81
N TRP A 74 -7.35 4.18 -30.30
CA TRP A 74 -7.55 2.76 -29.96
C TRP A 74 -7.43 1.83 -31.17
N THR A 75 -7.70 2.35 -32.37
CA THR A 75 -7.75 1.60 -33.62
C THR A 75 -6.41 1.50 -34.35
N SER A 76 -5.52 2.49 -34.19
CA SER A 76 -4.26 2.54 -34.95
C SER A 76 -3.06 2.09 -34.12
N GLY A 77 -3.20 2.04 -32.78
CA GLY A 77 -2.06 1.98 -31.88
C GLY A 77 -1.21 3.25 -31.95
N GLY A 78 -0.42 3.51 -30.92
CA GLY A 78 0.47 4.66 -30.92
C GLY A 78 1.12 4.88 -29.56
N THR A 79 1.88 5.96 -29.46
CA THR A 79 2.58 6.34 -28.23
C THR A 79 1.88 7.52 -27.58
N TRP A 80 1.80 7.49 -26.25
CA TRP A 80 1.44 8.66 -25.46
C TRP A 80 2.52 9.71 -25.62
N LYS A 81 2.11 10.93 -25.99
CA LYS A 81 3.02 12.06 -26.13
C LYS A 81 2.69 13.12 -25.10
N MET A 82 3.71 13.57 -24.38
CA MET A 82 3.65 14.69 -23.45
C MET A 82 4.50 15.82 -24.02
N TYR A 83 3.94 17.01 -24.14
CA TYR A 83 4.64 18.16 -24.69
C TYR A 83 4.06 19.47 -24.15
N CYS A 84 4.77 20.57 -24.35
CA CYS A 84 4.26 21.90 -24.09
C CYS A 84 3.66 22.47 -25.38
N ALA A 85 2.35 22.74 -25.38
CA ALA A 85 1.64 23.34 -26.50
C ALA A 85 1.62 24.86 -26.35
N SER A 86 2.10 25.61 -27.35
CA SER A 86 2.14 27.08 -27.41
C SER A 86 0.92 27.67 -28.11
#